data_AF-A0A6I4W425-F1
#
_entry.id   AF-A0A6I4W425-F1
#
_cell.length_a   1.000
_cell.length_b   1.000
_cell.length_c   1.000
_cell.angle_alpha   90.00
_cell.angle_beta   90.00
_cell.angle_gamma   90.00
#
_symmetry.space_group_name_H-M   'P 1'
#
loop_
_entity.id
_entity.type
_entity.pdbx_description
1 polymer ?
#
loop_
_entity_poly.entity_id
_entity_poly.type
_entity_poly.pdbx_seq_one_letter_code
_entity_poly.pdbx_strand_id
1 'polypeptide(L)'
;MIQTNPHRIRFSVDLRPALGSTFQPTGFPDLGPATFTRYTETGELQECLLVESVQSMANRLEATAWDAAARDQHPVFSGLPYVRVHRAGDPDAFLTSSRLEAHRLTSAFVREAELDGTKMLKVIAERLHLAKDTPLDRTAMARALLALDPFALLHGVFFNQKEWFGQPRFSRAVSAVIEAYDVRQAVSGGRKSDHVRHQLDKNGTGGGTKEGYGSIPFHRVEWTARTITAMFTVDVELLSSYGLGDDVTDLLTAIALWEIRSLLTGGLRLRTACDLDPVGDLPENLPALADLTDRITGLIATCRAADPDVFGTGGPLPVAWKAA
;
A
#
# COMPACT_ATOMS: atom_id res chain seq x y z
N MET A 1 -11.45 -4.56 -24.38
CA MET A 1 -11.01 -3.15 -24.37
C MET A 1 -11.67 -2.49 -23.17
N ILE A 2 -10.89 -2.09 -22.17
CA ILE A 2 -11.39 -1.25 -21.08
C ILE A 2 -11.71 0.11 -21.72
N GLN A 3 -12.97 0.54 -21.67
CA GLN A 3 -13.33 1.88 -22.15
C GLN A 3 -12.56 2.90 -21.31
N THR A 4 -11.65 3.66 -21.93
CA THR A 4 -10.84 4.71 -21.29
C THR A 4 -11.62 6.02 -21.08
N ASN A 5 -12.96 5.98 -21.07
CA ASN A 5 -13.80 7.14 -20.79
C ASN A 5 -14.66 6.97 -19.52
N PRO A 6 -14.04 6.65 -18.38
CA PRO A 6 -14.54 7.23 -17.14
C PRO A 6 -13.43 8.01 -16.44
N HIS A 7 -13.78 9.22 -16.00
CA HIS A 7 -12.97 10.02 -15.07
C HIS A 7 -12.47 9.18 -13.88
N ARG A 8 -13.25 8.18 -13.47
CA ARG A 8 -12.90 7.22 -12.41
C ARG A 8 -13.40 5.81 -12.69
N ILE A 9 -12.58 4.81 -12.41
CA ILE A 9 -13.01 3.41 -12.33
C ILE A 9 -13.35 3.11 -10.87
N ARG A 10 -14.53 2.54 -10.61
CA ARG A 10 -14.98 2.16 -9.28
C ARG A 10 -15.58 0.77 -9.30
N PHE A 11 -15.38 0.03 -8.23
CA PHE A 11 -16.06 -1.23 -8.01
C PHE A 11 -16.11 -1.57 -6.52
N SER A 12 -17.09 -2.40 -6.19
CA SER A 12 -17.33 -2.90 -4.85
C SER A 12 -17.37 -4.42 -4.90
N VAL A 13 -16.78 -5.07 -3.90
CA VAL A 13 -16.72 -6.52 -3.78
C VAL A 13 -17.18 -6.89 -2.38
N ASP A 14 -18.24 -7.70 -2.30
CA ASP A 14 -18.67 -8.26 -1.04
C ASP A 14 -17.70 -9.35 -0.60
N LEU A 15 -17.43 -9.39 0.70
CA LEU A 15 -16.47 -10.26 1.34
C LEU A 15 -17.13 -11.06 2.46
N ARG A 16 -16.54 -12.22 2.77
CA ARG A 16 -16.90 -13.03 3.94
C ARG A 16 -15.63 -13.49 4.66
N PRO A 17 -15.67 -13.75 5.98
CA PRO A 17 -14.58 -14.47 6.65
C PRO A 17 -14.30 -15.80 5.93
N ALA A 18 -13.04 -16.02 5.57
CA ALA A 18 -12.60 -17.26 4.92
C ALA A 18 -12.72 -18.47 5.87
N LEU A 19 -12.65 -18.22 7.18
CA LEU A 19 -12.81 -19.22 8.23
C LEU A 19 -13.81 -18.76 9.29
N GLY A 20 -14.89 -19.51 9.44
CA GLY A 20 -15.92 -19.25 10.45
C GLY A 20 -16.80 -18.05 10.10
N SER A 21 -17.21 -17.30 11.13
CA SER A 21 -18.13 -16.16 10.98
C SER A 21 -17.59 -14.86 11.57
N THR A 22 -16.46 -14.92 12.27
CA THR A 22 -15.85 -13.78 12.95
C THR A 22 -14.67 -13.24 12.17
N PHE A 23 -14.36 -11.97 12.39
CA PHE A 23 -13.13 -11.35 11.93
C PHE A 23 -12.60 -10.40 13.01
N GLN A 24 -11.29 -10.30 13.09
CA GLN A 24 -10.61 -9.26 13.84
C GLN A 24 -10.78 -7.93 13.08
N PRO A 25 -11.00 -6.79 13.73
CA PRO A 25 -10.96 -5.47 13.10
C PRO A 25 -9.55 -4.88 13.17
N THR A 26 -9.31 -3.75 12.54
CA THR A 26 -8.13 -2.94 12.88
C THR A 26 -8.27 -2.42 14.31
N GLY A 27 -7.24 -2.61 15.13
CA GLY A 27 -7.20 -2.12 16.51
C GLY A 27 -6.22 -0.96 16.64
N PHE A 28 -6.72 0.19 17.10
CA PHE A 28 -5.91 1.37 17.39
C PHE A 28 -5.64 1.48 18.90
N PRO A 29 -4.43 1.82 19.36
CA PRO A 29 -4.13 1.91 20.80
C PRO A 29 -5.09 2.81 21.58
N ASP A 30 -5.47 3.95 21.00
CA ASP A 30 -6.28 4.97 21.69
C ASP A 30 -7.79 4.84 21.41
N LEU A 31 -8.18 4.15 20.33
CA LEU A 31 -9.57 4.07 19.85
C LEU A 31 -10.18 2.66 19.95
N GLY A 32 -9.35 1.60 20.01
CA GLY A 32 -9.81 0.23 19.86
C GLY A 32 -10.30 -0.05 18.43
N PRO A 33 -11.32 -0.92 18.25
CA PRO A 33 -11.99 -1.10 16.95
C PRO A 33 -12.66 0.19 16.49
N ALA A 34 -12.41 0.61 15.25
CA ALA A 34 -12.97 1.84 14.68
C ALA A 34 -14.43 1.65 14.23
N THR A 35 -15.35 1.65 15.19
CA THR A 35 -16.81 1.65 14.92
C THR A 35 -17.31 3.05 14.57
N PHE A 36 -18.32 3.13 13.71
CA PHE A 36 -19.00 4.38 13.37
C PHE A 36 -20.46 4.11 12.99
N THR A 37 -21.24 5.17 12.82
CA THR A 37 -22.63 5.09 12.35
C THR A 37 -22.76 5.84 11.03
N ARG A 38 -23.47 5.25 10.06
CA ARG A 38 -23.83 5.93 8.80
C ARG A 38 -25.34 6.02 8.63
N TYR A 39 -25.78 6.92 7.76
CA TYR A 39 -27.15 6.92 7.24
C TYR A 39 -27.24 5.96 6.06
N THR A 40 -28.27 5.11 6.06
CA THR A 40 -28.65 4.30 4.90
C THR A 40 -29.36 5.18 3.86
N GLU A 41 -29.64 4.63 2.68
CA GLU A 41 -30.40 5.32 1.63
C GLU A 41 -31.81 5.73 2.07
N THR A 42 -32.41 5.00 3.02
CA THR A 42 -33.72 5.32 3.61
C THR A 42 -33.63 6.34 4.75
N GLY A 43 -32.42 6.78 5.12
CA GLY A 43 -32.17 7.72 6.22
C GLY A 43 -32.09 7.08 7.61
N GLU A 44 -32.14 5.75 7.71
CA GLU A 44 -31.97 5.05 8.99
C GLU A 44 -30.49 4.97 9.39
N LEU A 45 -30.21 4.93 10.70
CA LEU A 45 -28.86 4.76 11.22
C LEU A 45 -28.43 3.29 11.16
N GLN A 46 -27.21 3.05 10.66
CA GLN A 46 -26.60 1.73 10.59
C GLN A 46 -25.26 1.70 11.33
N GLU A 47 -25.09 0.70 12.21
CA GLU A 47 -23.83 0.44 12.90
C GLU A 47 -22.80 -0.17 11.94
N CYS A 48 -21.62 0.43 11.91
CA CYS A 48 -20.55 0.09 10.97
C CYS A 48 -19.22 -0.10 11.71
N LEU A 49 -18.29 -0.79 11.07
CA LEU A 49 -16.92 -0.91 11.52
C LEU A 49 -15.97 -0.77 10.34
N LEU A 50 -14.91 0.00 10.54
CA LEU A 50 -13.82 0.11 9.58
C LEU A 50 -12.89 -1.10 9.72
N VAL A 51 -12.99 -2.05 8.80
CA VAL A 51 -12.14 -3.25 8.80
C VAL A 51 -10.72 -2.87 8.41
N GLU A 52 -10.58 -2.08 7.33
CA GLU A 52 -9.32 -1.47 6.90
C GLU A 52 -9.56 -0.04 6.40
N SER A 53 -8.74 0.89 6.87
CA SER A 53 -8.82 2.30 6.50
C SER A 53 -8.23 2.56 5.11
N VAL A 54 -8.55 3.73 4.54
CA VAL A 54 -7.97 4.19 3.28
C VAL A 54 -6.43 4.25 3.33
N GLN A 55 -5.86 4.64 4.47
CA GLN A 55 -4.41 4.68 4.66
C GLN A 55 -3.81 3.26 4.70
N SER A 56 -4.46 2.33 5.41
CA SER A 56 -3.99 0.95 5.48
C SER A 56 -4.08 0.27 4.11
N MET A 57 -5.20 0.46 3.41
CA MET A 57 -5.42 -0.10 2.09
C MET A 57 -4.42 0.39 1.04
N ALA A 58 -3.94 1.63 1.13
CA ALA A 58 -2.85 2.11 0.25
C ALA A 58 -1.59 1.24 0.41
N ASN A 59 -1.18 0.94 1.65
CA ASN A 59 -0.05 0.06 1.90
C ASN A 59 -0.32 -1.38 1.46
N ARG A 60 -1.56 -1.88 1.61
CA ARG A 60 -1.95 -3.23 1.18
C ARG A 60 -1.88 -3.39 -0.33
N LEU A 61 -2.35 -2.40 -1.08
CA LEU A 61 -2.32 -2.40 -2.54
C LEU A 61 -0.87 -2.33 -3.03
N GLU A 62 -0.07 -1.40 -2.54
CA GLU A 62 1.35 -1.28 -2.92
C GLU A 62 2.15 -2.54 -2.58
N ALA A 63 1.85 -3.20 -1.45
CA ALA A 63 2.51 -4.44 -1.06
C ALA A 63 2.25 -5.61 -2.02
N THR A 64 1.16 -5.60 -2.81
CA THR A 64 0.93 -6.63 -3.83
C THR A 64 2.00 -6.63 -4.92
N ALA A 65 2.67 -5.50 -5.10
CA ALA A 65 3.72 -5.32 -6.09
C ALA A 65 5.14 -5.60 -5.56
N TRP A 66 5.27 -6.14 -4.35
CA TRP A 66 6.57 -6.41 -3.73
C TRP A 66 6.72 -7.88 -3.33
N ASP A 67 7.83 -8.49 -3.72
CA ASP A 67 8.26 -9.80 -3.25
C ASP A 67 9.17 -9.64 -2.03
N ALA A 68 8.63 -9.92 -0.85
CA ALA A 68 9.37 -9.81 0.40
C ALA A 68 10.52 -10.82 0.54
N ALA A 69 10.42 -11.99 -0.10
CA ALA A 69 11.44 -13.03 -0.04
C ALA A 69 12.63 -12.68 -0.94
N ALA A 70 12.33 -12.22 -2.17
CA ALA A 70 13.35 -11.72 -3.09
C ALA A 70 13.90 -10.33 -2.68
N ARG A 71 13.16 -9.60 -1.83
CA ARG A 71 13.42 -8.19 -1.49
C ARG A 71 13.48 -7.36 -2.77
N ASP A 72 12.53 -7.55 -3.67
CA ASP A 72 12.45 -6.87 -4.96
C ASP A 72 10.99 -6.65 -5.36
N GLN A 73 10.75 -5.84 -6.39
CA GLN A 73 9.43 -5.71 -6.97
C GLN A 73 8.96 -7.02 -7.62
N HIS A 74 7.64 -7.21 -7.69
CA HIS A 74 7.05 -8.38 -8.36
C HIS A 74 7.50 -8.45 -9.83
N PRO A 75 7.80 -9.64 -10.39
CA PRO A 75 8.39 -9.78 -11.73
C PRO A 75 7.62 -9.11 -12.88
N VAL A 76 6.30 -8.95 -12.75
CA VAL A 76 5.46 -8.22 -13.73
C VAL A 76 5.91 -6.77 -13.95
N PHE A 77 6.51 -6.16 -12.93
CA PHE A 77 7.02 -4.79 -12.96
C PHE A 77 8.49 -4.72 -13.36
N SER A 78 9.08 -5.83 -13.80
CA SER A 78 10.41 -5.82 -14.41
C SER A 78 10.44 -4.81 -15.55
N GLY A 79 11.39 -3.89 -15.48
CA GLY A 79 11.48 -2.78 -16.41
C GLY A 79 11.01 -1.43 -15.85
N LEU A 80 10.42 -1.40 -14.65
CA LEU A 80 10.10 -0.17 -13.93
C LEU A 80 11.16 0.16 -12.87
N PRO A 81 11.46 1.46 -12.64
CA PRO A 81 12.44 1.87 -11.66
C PRO A 81 11.80 1.98 -10.27
N TYR A 82 12.66 1.88 -9.26
CA TYR A 82 12.39 2.28 -7.88
C TYR A 82 13.72 2.57 -7.19
N VAL A 83 13.73 3.38 -6.13
CA VAL A 83 14.97 3.65 -5.37
C VAL A 83 15.24 2.49 -4.42
N ARG A 84 16.40 1.84 -4.55
CA ARG A 84 16.85 0.73 -3.71
C ARG A 84 17.96 1.19 -2.78
N VAL A 85 17.69 1.18 -1.47
CA VAL A 85 18.63 1.65 -0.46
C VAL A 85 19.44 0.47 0.06
N HIS A 86 20.77 0.58 0.02
CA HIS A 86 21.70 -0.39 0.60
C HIS A 86 22.60 0.28 1.64
N ARG A 87 23.24 -0.51 2.51
CA ARG A 87 24.19 0.02 3.50
C ARG A 87 25.46 0.48 2.79
N ALA A 88 25.95 1.68 3.11
CA ALA A 88 27.20 2.17 2.54
C ALA A 88 28.36 1.23 2.87
N GLY A 89 29.15 0.89 1.84
CA GLY A 89 30.24 -0.09 1.93
C GLY A 89 29.82 -1.54 1.70
N ASP A 90 28.52 -1.82 1.58
CA ASP A 90 27.98 -3.15 1.28
C ASP A 90 26.77 -3.04 0.33
N PRO A 91 27.00 -3.06 -1.00
CA PRO A 91 25.95 -2.96 -2.02
C PRO A 91 24.90 -4.07 -1.97
N ASP A 92 25.25 -5.25 -1.44
CA ASP A 92 24.36 -6.41 -1.35
C ASP A 92 23.47 -6.36 -0.09
N ALA A 93 23.87 -5.59 0.93
CA ALA A 93 23.08 -5.35 2.13
C ALA A 93 21.90 -4.41 1.87
N PHE A 94 20.84 -4.96 1.26
CA PHE A 94 19.53 -4.30 1.15
C PHE A 94 19.03 -3.82 2.52
N LEU A 95 18.68 -2.54 2.58
CA LEU A 95 18.14 -1.89 3.77
C LEU A 95 16.63 -1.64 3.62
N THR A 96 16.23 -0.92 2.56
CA THR A 96 14.85 -0.55 2.27
C THR A 96 14.71 -0.08 0.82
N SER A 97 13.52 0.38 0.41
CA SER A 97 13.27 0.96 -0.91
C SER A 97 12.20 2.05 -0.86
N SER A 98 12.08 2.85 -1.92
CA SER A 98 10.98 3.81 -2.07
C SER A 98 9.59 3.17 -2.04
N ARG A 99 9.48 1.85 -2.27
CA ARG A 99 8.23 1.07 -2.19
C ARG A 99 7.88 0.59 -0.78
N LEU A 100 8.87 0.47 0.10
CA LEU A 100 8.68 -0.02 1.47
C LEU A 100 8.56 1.12 2.49
N GLU A 101 9.09 2.28 2.15
CA GLU A 101 9.08 3.44 3.04
C GLU A 101 7.73 4.14 3.06
N ALA A 102 7.22 4.45 4.27
CA ALA A 102 5.93 5.14 4.45
C ALA A 102 5.88 6.54 3.78
N HIS A 103 7.04 7.16 3.63
CA HIS A 103 7.21 8.45 2.94
C HIS A 103 7.75 8.29 1.51
N ARG A 104 7.87 7.06 1.01
CA ARG A 104 8.39 6.72 -0.32
C ARG A 104 9.72 7.42 -0.62
N LEU A 105 9.78 8.18 -1.71
CA LEU A 105 10.95 8.98 -2.12
C LEU A 105 11.36 10.06 -1.09
N THR A 106 10.48 10.39 -0.13
CA THR A 106 10.73 11.45 0.86
C THR A 106 11.15 10.94 2.22
N SER A 107 11.32 9.62 2.36
CA SER A 107 11.82 9.00 3.57
C SER A 107 13.22 9.47 3.93
N ALA A 108 13.55 9.42 5.22
CA ALA A 108 14.90 9.73 5.67
C ALA A 108 15.93 8.76 5.08
N PHE A 109 15.59 7.48 4.91
CA PHE A 109 16.49 6.50 4.31
C PHE A 109 16.80 6.80 2.84
N VAL A 110 15.81 7.25 2.06
CA VAL A 110 16.06 7.68 0.68
C VAL A 110 16.81 9.00 0.69
N ARG A 111 16.31 10.03 1.38
CA ARG A 111 16.86 11.39 1.36
C ARG A 111 18.32 11.48 1.79
N GLU A 112 18.67 10.75 2.86
CA GLU A 112 20.01 10.75 3.43
C GLU A 112 20.96 9.79 2.70
N ALA A 113 20.46 8.93 1.80
CA ALA A 113 21.30 8.10 0.95
C ALA A 113 22.00 8.93 -0.14
N GLU A 114 23.07 8.36 -0.68
CA GLU A 114 23.90 8.96 -1.72
C GLU A 114 23.80 8.17 -3.03
N LEU A 115 23.63 8.89 -4.13
CA LEU A 115 23.83 8.40 -5.50
C LEU A 115 25.10 9.07 -6.03
N ASP A 116 26.12 8.26 -6.34
CA ASP A 116 27.42 8.74 -6.84
C ASP A 116 28.03 9.86 -5.97
N GLY A 117 27.93 9.71 -4.64
CA GLY A 117 28.43 10.68 -3.65
C GLY A 117 27.54 11.91 -3.45
N THR A 118 26.42 12.04 -4.18
CA THR A 118 25.46 13.14 -4.03
C THR A 118 24.26 12.69 -3.24
N LYS A 119 23.88 13.46 -2.20
CA LYS A 119 22.68 13.17 -1.40
C LYS A 119 21.42 13.16 -2.27
N MET A 120 20.59 12.15 -2.09
CA MET A 120 19.32 12.03 -2.81
C MET A 120 18.38 13.20 -2.56
N LEU A 121 18.46 13.88 -1.41
CA LEU A 121 17.80 15.18 -1.19
C LEU A 121 18.02 16.14 -2.36
N LYS A 122 19.29 16.30 -2.77
CA LYS A 122 19.71 17.20 -3.85
C LYS A 122 19.38 16.62 -5.22
N VAL A 123 19.65 15.33 -5.44
CA VAL A 123 19.32 14.64 -6.71
C VAL A 123 17.83 14.76 -7.04
N ILE A 124 16.96 14.53 -6.06
CA ILE A 124 15.51 14.64 -6.23
C ILE A 124 15.10 16.09 -6.51
N ALA A 125 15.67 17.06 -5.78
CA ALA A 125 15.38 18.48 -6.01
C ALA A 125 15.73 18.91 -7.44
N GLU A 126 16.88 18.48 -7.95
CA GLU A 126 17.36 18.79 -9.29
C GLU A 126 16.49 18.12 -10.37
N ARG A 127 16.19 16.82 -10.21
CA ARG A 127 15.32 16.08 -11.17
C ARG A 127 13.90 16.64 -11.23
N LEU A 128 13.37 17.12 -10.12
CA LEU A 128 12.05 17.74 -10.05
C LEU A 128 12.08 19.24 -10.39
N HIS A 129 13.23 19.80 -10.75
CA HIS A 129 13.43 21.22 -11.05
C HIS A 129 12.93 22.16 -9.93
N LEU A 130 13.12 21.76 -8.67
CA LEU A 130 12.67 22.55 -7.51
C LEU A 130 13.66 23.68 -7.24
N ALA A 131 13.25 24.89 -7.56
CA ALA A 131 14.04 26.10 -7.37
C ALA A 131 13.23 27.20 -6.69
N LYS A 132 13.94 28.11 -6.03
CA LYS A 132 13.33 29.30 -5.42
C LYS A 132 12.75 30.19 -6.52
N ASP A 133 11.62 30.85 -6.22
CA ASP A 133 10.98 31.84 -7.10
C ASP A 133 10.65 31.30 -8.51
N THR A 134 10.43 29.97 -8.62
CA THR A 134 10.13 29.27 -9.88
C THR A 134 8.81 28.50 -9.74
N PRO A 135 7.86 28.62 -10.68
CA PRO A 135 6.64 27.84 -10.68
C PRO A 135 6.89 26.33 -10.81
N LEU A 136 5.99 25.53 -10.24
CA LEU A 136 6.06 24.07 -10.31
C LEU A 136 5.53 23.58 -11.67
N ASP A 137 6.39 22.94 -12.47
CA ASP A 137 5.98 22.22 -13.67
C ASP A 137 5.53 20.79 -13.29
N ARG A 138 4.21 20.60 -13.15
CA ARG A 138 3.65 19.31 -12.72
C ARG A 138 3.90 18.19 -13.71
N THR A 139 3.94 18.47 -15.00
CA THR A 139 4.17 17.46 -16.04
C THR A 139 5.63 17.02 -16.03
N ALA A 140 6.57 17.96 -15.97
CA ALA A 140 7.99 17.64 -15.87
C ALA A 140 8.32 16.87 -14.58
N MET A 141 7.75 17.31 -13.44
CA MET A 141 7.89 16.58 -12.18
C MET A 141 7.30 15.17 -12.25
N ALA A 142 6.12 14.99 -12.85
CA ALA A 142 5.52 13.67 -13.01
C ALA A 142 6.40 12.74 -13.87
N ARG A 143 7.01 13.27 -14.93
CA ARG A 143 7.97 12.53 -15.77
C ARG A 143 9.21 12.11 -14.97
N ALA A 144 9.76 13.02 -14.16
CA ALA A 144 10.88 12.70 -13.28
C ALA A 144 10.51 11.66 -12.21
N LEU A 145 9.29 11.69 -11.67
CA LEU A 145 8.78 10.65 -10.77
C LEU A 145 8.61 9.32 -11.49
N LEU A 146 8.12 9.30 -12.72
CA LEU A 146 8.01 8.09 -13.53
C LEU A 146 9.39 7.40 -13.73
N ALA A 147 10.44 8.21 -13.92
CA ALA A 147 11.81 7.73 -14.08
C ALA A 147 12.52 7.35 -12.75
N LEU A 148 11.95 7.74 -11.60
CA LEU A 148 12.48 7.40 -10.27
C LEU A 148 11.72 6.24 -9.63
N ASP A 149 10.39 6.35 -9.60
CA ASP A 149 9.46 5.38 -9.06
C ASP A 149 8.01 5.69 -9.53
N PRO A 150 7.46 4.98 -10.54
CA PRO A 150 6.10 5.16 -11.03
C PRO A 150 5.02 5.04 -9.96
N PHE A 151 5.25 4.27 -8.89
CA PHE A 151 4.24 4.06 -7.86
C PHE A 151 4.06 5.28 -6.97
N ALA A 152 5.00 6.22 -6.97
CA ALA A 152 4.80 7.52 -6.34
C ALA A 152 3.65 8.32 -6.98
N LEU A 153 3.34 8.07 -8.26
CA LEU A 153 2.19 8.66 -8.97
C LEU A 153 0.87 7.93 -8.66
N LEU A 154 0.92 6.66 -8.27
CA LEU A 154 -0.26 5.87 -7.90
C LEU A 154 -0.64 6.06 -6.43
N HIS A 155 0.33 5.88 -5.54
CA HIS A 155 0.15 5.89 -4.09
C HIS A 155 0.48 7.22 -3.42
N GLY A 156 0.86 8.21 -4.24
CA GLY A 156 1.10 9.58 -3.82
C GLY A 156 2.39 9.77 -3.04
N VAL A 157 2.92 10.99 -3.11
CA VAL A 157 4.15 11.41 -2.43
C VAL A 157 4.08 12.89 -2.09
N PHE A 158 4.67 13.27 -0.95
CA PHE A 158 4.71 14.67 -0.51
C PHE A 158 6.14 15.08 -0.15
N PHE A 159 6.69 16.01 -0.95
CA PHE A 159 8.03 16.56 -0.81
C PHE A 159 8.06 17.67 0.24
N ASN A 160 7.99 17.29 1.52
CA ASN A 160 7.76 18.19 2.66
C ASN A 160 9.02 18.81 3.30
N GLN A 161 10.19 18.67 2.69
CA GLN A 161 11.43 19.25 3.22
C GLN A 161 11.57 20.71 2.83
N LYS A 162 12.24 21.50 3.67
CA LYS A 162 12.42 22.95 3.42
C LYS A 162 13.33 23.21 2.21
N GLU A 163 14.23 22.28 1.91
CA GLU A 163 15.14 22.30 0.76
C GLU A 163 14.42 22.01 -0.57
N TRP A 164 13.22 21.42 -0.52
CA TRP A 164 12.38 21.19 -1.69
C TRP A 164 11.39 22.35 -1.86
N PHE A 165 11.84 23.40 -2.55
CA PHE A 165 11.03 24.61 -2.79
C PHE A 165 9.68 24.27 -3.44
N GLY A 166 8.63 24.95 -2.97
CA GLY A 166 7.24 24.71 -3.41
C GLY A 166 6.58 23.46 -2.83
N GLN A 167 7.35 22.57 -2.18
CA GLN A 167 6.89 21.36 -1.48
C GLN A 167 5.78 20.61 -2.24
N PRO A 168 6.05 20.17 -3.49
CA PRO A 168 5.01 19.56 -4.32
C PRO A 168 4.41 18.31 -3.66
N ARG A 169 3.11 18.14 -3.89
CA ARG A 169 2.36 16.95 -3.49
C ARG A 169 1.68 16.32 -4.69
N PHE A 170 1.87 15.02 -4.82
CA PHE A 170 1.15 14.15 -5.75
C PHE A 170 0.14 13.34 -4.95
N SER A 171 -1.13 13.49 -5.32
CA SER A 171 -2.24 12.79 -4.68
C SER A 171 -2.26 11.32 -5.06
N ARG A 172 -2.89 10.50 -4.21
CA ARG A 172 -3.18 9.10 -4.52
C ARG A 172 -4.18 9.02 -5.68
N ALA A 173 -3.83 8.26 -6.72
CA ALA A 173 -4.73 7.93 -7.82
C ALA A 173 -5.56 6.68 -7.50
N VAL A 174 -5.06 5.77 -6.67
CA VAL A 174 -5.81 4.61 -6.18
C VAL A 174 -6.18 4.79 -4.71
N SER A 175 -7.41 4.44 -4.35
CA SER A 175 -7.87 4.41 -2.97
C SER A 175 -8.86 3.27 -2.77
N ALA A 176 -8.82 2.67 -1.59
CA ALA A 176 -9.73 1.60 -1.23
C ALA A 176 -10.06 1.63 0.25
N VAL A 177 -11.17 1.01 0.65
CA VAL A 177 -11.58 0.88 2.04
C VAL A 177 -12.34 -0.44 2.20
N ILE A 178 -12.22 -1.06 3.37
CA ILE A 178 -13.02 -2.24 3.72
C ILE A 178 -13.87 -1.88 4.92
N GLU A 179 -15.18 -1.92 4.75
CA GLU A 179 -16.16 -1.61 5.78
C GLU A 179 -17.05 -2.82 6.05
N ALA A 180 -17.49 -2.94 7.30
CA ALA A 180 -18.44 -3.94 7.73
C ALA A 180 -19.71 -3.25 8.25
N TYR A 181 -20.87 -3.80 7.92
CA TYR A 181 -22.18 -3.22 8.20
C TYR A 181 -23.05 -4.18 9.04
N ASP A 182 -23.89 -3.60 9.90
CA ASP A 182 -24.69 -4.30 10.92
C ASP A 182 -23.81 -5.20 11.81
N VAL A 183 -22.79 -4.59 12.38
CA VAL A 183 -21.74 -5.31 13.12
C VAL A 183 -22.19 -5.71 14.53
N ARG A 184 -21.71 -6.86 15.01
CA ARG A 184 -21.91 -7.32 16.40
C ARG A 184 -20.58 -7.80 16.98
N GLN A 185 -20.36 -7.51 18.25
CA GLN A 185 -19.22 -8.05 18.97
C GLN A 185 -19.39 -9.56 19.18
N ALA A 186 -18.36 -10.31 18.85
CA ALA A 186 -18.22 -11.73 19.17
C ALA A 186 -17.16 -11.86 20.26
N VAL A 187 -17.62 -11.94 21.51
CA VAL A 187 -16.73 -12.14 22.66
C VAL A 187 -16.33 -13.61 22.72
N SER A 188 -15.03 -13.86 22.64
CA SER A 188 -14.41 -15.17 22.78
C SER A 188 -13.29 -15.12 23.81
N GLY A 189 -12.56 -16.22 23.95
CA GLY A 189 -11.40 -16.27 24.83
C GLY A 189 -10.35 -17.23 24.31
N GLY A 190 -9.14 -17.08 24.84
CA GLY A 190 -8.06 -18.02 24.63
C GLY A 190 -7.37 -18.33 25.95
N ARG A 191 -6.43 -19.28 25.92
CA ARG A 191 -5.57 -19.58 27.04
C ARG A 191 -4.13 -19.50 26.57
N LYS A 192 -3.37 -18.54 27.10
CA LYS A 192 -1.92 -18.65 27.03
C LYS A 192 -1.53 -19.86 27.87
N SER A 193 -0.81 -20.81 27.28
CA SER A 193 -0.38 -22.02 27.98
C SER A 193 1.13 -21.95 28.16
N ASP A 194 1.58 -22.07 29.40
CA ASP A 194 2.98 -22.21 29.75
C ASP A 194 3.28 -23.70 29.93
N HIS A 195 4.19 -24.22 29.11
CA HIS A 195 4.55 -25.64 29.07
C HIS A 195 5.57 -26.03 30.14
N VAL A 196 6.20 -25.06 30.81
CA VAL A 196 7.29 -25.29 31.77
C VAL A 196 6.85 -24.91 33.18
N ARG A 197 6.17 -23.77 33.35
CA ARG A 197 5.60 -23.34 34.64
C ARG A 197 4.08 -23.42 34.61
N HIS A 198 3.55 -24.51 35.15
CA HIS A 198 2.10 -24.72 35.26
C HIS A 198 1.46 -24.06 36.50
N GLN A 199 2.26 -23.59 37.46
CA GLN A 199 1.80 -22.88 38.67
C GLN A 199 2.43 -21.49 38.75
N LEU A 200 1.61 -20.50 39.12
CA LEU A 200 2.08 -19.15 39.43
C LEU A 200 2.84 -19.17 40.75
N ASP A 201 3.99 -18.49 40.83
CA ASP A 201 4.71 -18.31 42.07
C ASP A 201 3.85 -17.50 43.05
N LYS A 202 3.19 -18.20 43.99
CA LYS A 202 2.29 -17.60 44.98
C LYS A 202 3.02 -16.69 45.96
N ASN A 203 4.35 -16.78 46.04
CA ASN A 203 5.18 -16.05 47.00
C ASN A 203 5.78 -14.77 46.40
N GLY A 204 5.51 -14.45 45.13
CA GLY A 204 5.88 -13.16 44.51
C GLY A 204 7.38 -12.93 44.36
N THR A 205 8.22 -13.96 44.47
CA THR A 205 9.68 -13.85 44.37
C THR A 205 10.19 -13.88 42.93
N GLY A 206 9.35 -14.30 41.97
CA GLY A 206 9.58 -14.13 40.54
C GLY A 206 8.90 -15.19 39.68
N GLY A 207 8.47 -14.81 38.49
CA GLY A 207 7.77 -15.65 37.53
C GLY A 207 6.25 -15.54 37.61
N GLY A 208 5.76 -14.32 37.71
CA GLY A 208 4.35 -13.98 37.66
C GLY A 208 3.80 -13.79 36.25
N THR A 209 2.48 -13.67 36.14
CA THR A 209 1.75 -13.41 34.89
C THR A 209 2.24 -12.16 34.16
N LYS A 210 2.63 -11.12 34.91
CA LYS A 210 3.17 -9.86 34.37
C LYS A 210 4.52 -10.02 33.66
N GLU A 211 5.32 -11.00 34.08
CA GLU A 211 6.61 -11.34 33.49
C GLU A 211 6.47 -12.38 32.37
N GLY A 212 5.23 -12.82 32.08
CA GLY A 212 4.90 -13.72 30.99
C GLY A 212 4.80 -15.20 31.36
N TYR A 213 4.96 -15.57 32.64
CA TYR A 213 4.90 -16.96 33.09
C TYR A 213 3.48 -17.40 33.46
N GLY A 214 3.26 -18.71 33.41
CA GLY A 214 2.00 -19.34 33.81
C GLY A 214 0.96 -19.36 32.69
N SER A 215 -0.06 -20.20 32.89
CA SER A 215 -1.15 -20.33 31.93
C SER A 215 -2.34 -19.46 32.31
N ILE A 216 -2.73 -18.50 31.47
CA ILE A 216 -3.73 -17.48 31.80
C ILE A 216 -4.83 -17.46 30.73
N PRO A 217 -6.09 -17.66 31.11
CA PRO A 217 -7.24 -17.36 30.25
C PRO A 217 -7.31 -15.85 29.96
N PHE A 218 -7.55 -15.48 28.72
CA PHE A 218 -7.77 -14.09 28.32
C PHE A 218 -9.04 -13.98 27.48
N HIS A 219 -9.71 -12.84 27.57
CA HIS A 219 -10.84 -12.52 26.70
C HIS A 219 -10.34 -11.90 25.40
N ARG A 220 -11.07 -12.14 24.32
CA ARG A 220 -10.86 -11.51 23.02
C ARG A 220 -12.21 -11.02 22.51
N VAL A 221 -12.24 -9.84 21.91
CA VAL A 221 -13.42 -9.33 21.21
C VAL A 221 -13.10 -9.32 19.72
N GLU A 222 -13.77 -10.21 18.99
CA GLU A 222 -13.83 -10.20 17.52
C GLU A 222 -15.19 -9.65 17.09
N TRP A 223 -15.45 -9.61 15.79
CA TRP A 223 -16.68 -9.04 15.23
C TRP A 223 -17.31 -9.97 14.21
N THR A 224 -18.63 -9.95 14.13
CA THR A 224 -19.42 -10.49 13.01
C THR A 224 -20.10 -9.33 12.31
N ALA A 225 -20.43 -9.49 11.03
CA ALA A 225 -21.15 -8.48 10.26
C ALA A 225 -22.19 -9.14 9.36
N ARG A 226 -23.26 -8.42 9.03
CA ARG A 226 -24.19 -8.86 7.97
C ARG A 226 -23.51 -8.81 6.61
N THR A 227 -22.77 -7.74 6.36
CA THR A 227 -22.08 -7.49 5.09
C THR A 227 -20.70 -6.92 5.38
N ILE A 228 -19.70 -7.38 4.63
CA ILE A 228 -18.37 -6.79 4.58
C ILE A 228 -18.13 -6.42 3.11
N THR A 229 -17.76 -5.18 2.82
CA THR A 229 -17.59 -4.72 1.45
C THR A 229 -16.24 -4.02 1.30
N ALA A 230 -15.45 -4.48 0.33
CA ALA A 230 -14.28 -3.76 -0.15
C ALA A 230 -14.70 -2.83 -1.29
N MET A 231 -14.36 -1.56 -1.18
CA MET A 231 -14.67 -0.54 -2.18
C MET A 231 -13.37 0.04 -2.72
N PHE A 232 -13.28 0.20 -4.03
CA PHE A 232 -12.09 0.68 -4.73
C PHE A 232 -12.43 1.83 -5.68
N THR A 233 -11.48 2.76 -5.83
CA THR A 233 -11.53 3.81 -6.84
C THR A 233 -10.14 4.01 -7.45
N VAL A 234 -10.10 4.11 -8.78
CA VAL A 234 -8.93 4.54 -9.56
C VAL A 234 -9.30 5.83 -10.27
N ASP A 235 -8.58 6.91 -9.99
CA ASP A 235 -8.79 8.24 -10.57
C ASP A 235 -7.99 8.38 -11.87
N VAL A 236 -8.61 7.97 -12.97
CA VAL A 236 -7.99 7.98 -14.31
C VAL A 236 -7.79 9.42 -14.79
N GLU A 237 -8.68 10.34 -14.44
CA GLU A 237 -8.53 11.75 -14.75
C GLU A 237 -7.27 12.36 -14.10
N LEU A 238 -6.98 12.02 -12.83
CA LEU A 238 -5.74 12.41 -12.19
C LEU A 238 -4.52 11.87 -12.95
N LEU A 239 -4.52 10.60 -13.35
CA LEU A 239 -3.43 10.00 -14.11
C LEU A 239 -3.24 10.68 -15.48
N SER A 240 -4.33 10.99 -16.18
CA SER A 240 -4.30 11.74 -17.44
C SER A 240 -3.79 13.18 -17.24
N SER A 241 -4.12 13.81 -16.12
CA SER A 241 -3.72 15.20 -15.81
C SER A 241 -2.21 15.40 -15.70
N TYR A 242 -1.44 14.31 -15.53
CA TYR A 242 0.03 14.37 -15.51
C TYR A 242 0.64 14.64 -16.89
N GLY A 243 -0.12 14.51 -17.99
CA GLY A 243 0.36 14.84 -19.34
C GLY A 243 1.52 13.95 -19.81
N LEU A 244 1.54 12.68 -19.37
CA LEU A 244 2.61 11.72 -19.69
C LEU A 244 2.36 10.92 -20.98
N GLY A 245 1.21 11.12 -21.63
CA GLY A 245 0.79 10.38 -22.82
C GLY A 245 -0.07 9.15 -22.51
N ASP A 246 -0.86 8.74 -23.49
CA ASP A 246 -1.91 7.72 -23.31
C ASP A 246 -1.36 6.36 -22.88
N ASP A 247 -0.22 5.93 -23.43
CA ASP A 247 0.40 4.65 -23.06
C ASP A 247 0.87 4.61 -21.60
N VAL A 248 1.41 5.73 -21.09
CA VAL A 248 1.82 5.82 -19.68
C VAL A 248 0.61 5.89 -18.76
N THR A 249 -0.43 6.65 -19.13
CA THR A 249 -1.68 6.70 -18.37
C THR A 249 -2.35 5.33 -18.31
N ASP A 250 -2.36 4.58 -19.42
CA ASP A 250 -2.90 3.23 -19.45
C ASP A 250 -2.03 2.26 -18.62
N LEU A 251 -0.70 2.41 -18.66
CA LEU A 251 0.20 1.61 -17.82
C LEU A 251 -0.08 1.82 -16.34
N LEU A 252 -0.15 3.07 -15.88
CA LEU A 252 -0.45 3.41 -14.48
C LEU A 252 -1.84 2.88 -14.07
N THR A 253 -2.82 2.99 -14.97
CA THR A 253 -4.17 2.44 -14.74
C THR A 253 -4.15 0.92 -14.63
N ALA A 254 -3.45 0.23 -15.54
CA ALA A 254 -3.30 -1.22 -15.54
C ALA A 254 -2.58 -1.72 -14.28
N ILE A 255 -1.56 -1.01 -13.80
CA ILE A 255 -0.89 -1.31 -12.52
C ILE A 255 -1.88 -1.21 -11.36
N ALA A 256 -2.66 -0.11 -11.26
CA ALA A 256 -3.64 0.04 -10.19
C ALA A 256 -4.70 -1.07 -10.20
N LEU A 257 -5.20 -1.46 -11.37
CA LEU A 257 -6.13 -2.59 -11.51
C LEU A 257 -5.47 -3.92 -11.17
N TRP A 258 -4.20 -4.11 -11.53
CA TRP A 258 -3.43 -5.30 -11.19
C TRP A 258 -3.25 -5.43 -9.68
N GLU A 259 -2.92 -4.34 -8.96
CA GLU A 259 -2.80 -4.37 -7.50
C GLU A 259 -4.12 -4.79 -6.85
N ILE A 260 -5.23 -4.24 -7.33
CA ILE A 260 -6.55 -4.57 -6.78
C ILE A 260 -6.94 -6.02 -7.09
N ARG A 261 -6.74 -6.47 -8.34
CA ARG A 261 -7.00 -7.85 -8.72
C ARG A 261 -6.13 -8.82 -7.90
N SER A 262 -4.84 -8.53 -7.80
CA SER A 262 -3.87 -9.31 -7.03
C SER A 262 -4.27 -9.41 -5.57
N LEU A 263 -4.67 -8.29 -4.95
CA LEU A 263 -5.15 -8.25 -3.56
C LEU A 263 -6.36 -9.16 -3.34
N LEU A 264 -7.36 -9.08 -4.23
CA LEU A 264 -8.61 -9.85 -4.14
C LEU A 264 -8.41 -11.34 -4.42
N THR A 265 -7.44 -11.72 -5.27
CA THR A 265 -7.15 -13.13 -5.59
C THR A 265 -6.06 -13.75 -4.70
N GLY A 266 -5.30 -12.94 -3.97
CA GLY A 266 -4.18 -13.37 -3.11
C GLY A 266 -4.58 -13.80 -1.69
N GLY A 267 -5.88 -14.05 -1.45
CA GLY A 267 -6.43 -14.50 -0.17
C GLY A 267 -6.74 -13.40 0.84
N LEU A 268 -6.49 -12.12 0.53
CA LEU A 268 -6.91 -10.96 1.35
C LEU A 268 -6.68 -11.11 2.87
N ARG A 269 -5.56 -11.71 3.27
CA ARG A 269 -5.21 -11.92 4.69
C ARG A 269 -4.70 -10.61 5.30
N LEU A 270 -5.58 -9.93 6.02
CA LEU A 270 -5.29 -8.63 6.62
C LEU A 270 -4.53 -8.80 7.95
N ARG A 271 -5.03 -9.67 8.83
CA ARG A 271 -4.48 -9.93 10.17
C ARG A 271 -4.64 -11.41 10.51
N THR A 272 -4.05 -11.89 11.61
CA THR A 272 -4.08 -13.31 11.99
C THR A 272 -5.48 -13.91 12.03
N ALA A 273 -6.46 -13.18 12.56
CA ALA A 273 -7.87 -13.59 12.61
C ALA A 273 -8.75 -12.74 11.68
N CYS A 274 -8.21 -12.26 10.56
CA CYS A 274 -8.97 -11.54 9.54
C CYS A 274 -8.44 -11.94 8.17
N ASP A 275 -9.02 -13.03 7.69
CA ASP A 275 -8.84 -13.61 6.37
C ASP A 275 -10.22 -13.56 5.68
N LEU A 276 -10.27 -13.08 4.45
CA LEU A 276 -11.51 -12.68 3.79
C LEU A 276 -11.53 -13.20 2.36
N ASP A 277 -12.65 -13.82 1.95
CA ASP A 277 -12.87 -14.25 0.58
C ASP A 277 -13.90 -13.37 -0.12
N PRO A 278 -13.72 -13.06 -1.42
CA PRO A 278 -14.79 -12.53 -2.25
C PRO A 278 -16.03 -13.43 -2.24
N VAL A 279 -17.20 -12.81 -2.21
CA VAL A 279 -18.49 -13.48 -2.37
C VAL A 279 -18.89 -13.44 -3.84
N GLY A 280 -18.95 -14.61 -4.47
CA GLY A 280 -19.30 -14.73 -5.89
C GLY A 280 -18.15 -14.33 -6.82
N ASP A 281 -18.51 -14.00 -8.06
CA ASP A 281 -17.55 -13.61 -9.08
C ASP A 281 -17.08 -12.16 -8.89
N LEU A 282 -15.82 -11.90 -9.25
CA LEU A 282 -15.28 -10.55 -9.25
C LEU A 282 -15.93 -9.70 -10.36
N PRO A 283 -16.02 -8.37 -10.19
CA PRO A 283 -16.64 -7.47 -11.17
C PRO A 283 -16.10 -7.69 -12.58
N GLU A 284 -16.98 -7.80 -13.58
CA GLU A 284 -16.61 -8.06 -14.99
C GLU A 284 -15.67 -6.99 -15.57
N ASN A 285 -15.76 -5.76 -15.06
CA ASN A 285 -14.92 -4.64 -15.45
C ASN A 285 -13.54 -4.64 -14.77
N LEU A 286 -13.25 -5.59 -13.89
CA LEU A 286 -11.92 -5.85 -13.32
C LEU A 286 -11.27 -7.04 -14.05
N PRO A 287 -10.36 -6.80 -15.01
CA PRO A 287 -9.83 -7.86 -15.86
C PRO A 287 -9.10 -8.96 -15.08
N ALA A 288 -8.89 -10.11 -15.72
CA ALA A 288 -8.14 -11.20 -15.11
C ALA A 288 -6.68 -10.80 -14.87
N LEU A 289 -6.06 -11.40 -13.85
CA LEU A 289 -4.69 -11.08 -13.47
C LEU A 289 -3.68 -11.35 -14.61
N ALA A 290 -3.92 -12.39 -15.41
CA ALA A 290 -3.11 -12.71 -16.58
C ALA A 290 -3.19 -11.61 -17.65
N ASP A 291 -4.40 -11.16 -18.00
CA ASP A 291 -4.61 -10.10 -18.99
C ASP A 291 -3.94 -8.78 -18.54
N LEU A 292 -4.03 -8.44 -17.25
CA LEU A 292 -3.36 -7.27 -16.68
C LEU A 292 -1.84 -7.41 -16.72
N THR A 293 -1.31 -8.61 -16.45
CA THR A 293 0.12 -8.90 -16.53
C THR A 293 0.65 -8.73 -17.95
N ASP A 294 -0.06 -9.28 -18.94
CA ASP A 294 0.29 -9.13 -20.36
C ASP A 294 0.18 -7.68 -20.81
N ARG A 295 -0.86 -6.95 -20.36
CA ARG A 295 -1.03 -5.53 -20.68
C ARG A 295 0.09 -4.67 -20.10
N ILE A 296 0.46 -4.87 -18.83
CA ILE A 296 1.53 -4.13 -18.17
C ILE A 296 2.86 -4.37 -18.87
N THR A 297 3.22 -5.63 -19.12
CA THR A 297 4.50 -5.95 -19.79
C THR A 297 4.55 -5.40 -21.22
N GLY A 298 3.45 -5.49 -21.97
CA GLY A 298 3.32 -4.87 -23.29
C GLY A 298 3.47 -3.36 -23.25
N LEU A 299 2.80 -2.67 -22.32
CA LEU A 299 2.88 -1.22 -22.19
C LEU A 299 4.26 -0.73 -21.74
N ILE A 300 4.95 -1.46 -20.86
CA ILE A 300 6.34 -1.14 -20.50
C ILE A 300 7.22 -1.16 -21.75
N ALA A 301 7.06 -2.16 -22.60
CA ALA A 301 7.81 -2.25 -23.87
C ALA A 301 7.44 -1.12 -24.84
N THR A 302 6.14 -0.83 -25.00
CA THR A 302 5.66 0.27 -25.86
C THR A 302 6.19 1.63 -25.41
N CYS A 303 6.08 1.95 -24.12
CA CYS A 303 6.58 3.20 -23.57
C CYS A 303 8.09 3.37 -23.81
N ARG A 304 8.87 2.31 -23.59
CA ARG A 304 10.33 2.33 -23.85
C ARG A 304 10.68 2.45 -25.33
N ALA A 305 9.89 1.86 -26.22
CA ALA A 305 10.11 1.99 -27.65
C ALA A 305 9.86 3.43 -28.13
N ALA A 306 8.90 4.13 -27.51
CA ALA A 306 8.59 5.53 -27.81
C ALA A 306 9.62 6.50 -27.19
N ASP A 307 10.05 6.24 -25.96
CA ASP A 307 11.04 7.04 -25.23
C ASP A 307 11.93 6.10 -24.40
N PRO A 308 13.17 5.81 -24.84
CA PRO A 308 14.07 4.89 -24.14
C PRO A 308 14.38 5.28 -22.69
N ASP A 309 14.27 6.57 -22.36
CA ASP A 309 14.60 7.12 -21.05
C ASP A 309 13.36 7.31 -20.13
N VAL A 310 12.16 6.97 -20.61
CA VAL A 310 10.87 7.19 -19.91
C VAL A 310 10.84 6.62 -18.49
N PHE A 311 11.57 5.52 -18.27
CA PHE A 311 11.67 4.81 -17.00
C PHE A 311 13.06 4.91 -16.36
N GLY A 312 13.87 5.90 -16.76
CA GLY A 312 15.22 6.10 -16.25
C GLY A 312 16.09 4.85 -16.41
N THR A 313 16.60 4.30 -15.30
CA THR A 313 17.42 3.08 -15.29
C THR A 313 16.67 1.82 -15.69
N GLY A 314 15.33 1.88 -15.71
CA GLY A 314 14.51 0.75 -16.12
C GLY A 314 14.58 -0.45 -15.16
N GLY A 315 14.94 -0.19 -13.91
CA GLY A 315 15.17 -1.17 -12.85
C GLY A 315 15.61 -0.46 -11.56
N PRO A 316 16.01 -1.20 -10.51
CA PRO A 316 16.38 -0.61 -9.23
C PRO A 316 17.47 0.46 -9.38
N LEU A 317 17.26 1.64 -8.79
CA LEU A 317 18.27 2.70 -8.68
C LEU A 317 18.98 2.54 -7.32
N PRO A 318 20.19 1.95 -7.26
CA PRO A 318 20.88 1.72 -6.00
C PRO A 318 21.40 3.04 -5.40
N VAL A 319 21.14 3.24 -4.11
CA VAL A 319 21.65 4.40 -3.35
C VAL A 319 22.23 3.94 -2.01
N ALA A 320 23.35 4.53 -1.60
CA ALA A 320 24.11 4.12 -0.43
C ALA A 320 23.72 4.93 0.80
N TRP A 321 23.22 4.27 1.85
CA TRP A 321 22.86 4.92 3.11
C TRP A 321 23.92 4.69 4.19
N LYS A 322 24.38 5.79 4.80
CA LYS A 322 25.31 5.78 5.93
C LYS A 322 24.52 6.04 7.22
N ALA A 323 24.74 5.21 8.23
CA ALA A 323 24.24 5.51 9.57
C ALA A 323 24.88 6.82 10.05
N ALA A 324 24.03 7.72 10.55
CA ALA A 324 24.46 8.97 11.18
C ALA A 324 25.23 8.70 12.48
#